data_AF-A0A970X7W2-F1
#
_entry.id   AF-A0A970X7W2-F1
#
_cell.length_a   1.000
_cell.length_b   1.000
_cell.length_c   1.000
_cell.angle_alpha   90.00
_cell.angle_beta   90.00
_cell.angle_gamma   90.00
#
_symmetry.space_group_name_H-M   'P 1'
#
loop_
_entity.id
_entity.type
_entity.pdbx_description
1 polymer ?
#
loop_
_entity_poly.entity_id
_entity_poly.type
_entity_poly.pdbx_seq_one_letter_code
_entity_poly.pdbx_strand_id
1 'polypeptide(L)'
;MGLKLLYSLEPGTAASMRRLADTLFCDASNVTGIVDRLEARGLIERREDPGDRRVKLIALTDAGADARAEIRRRLHEPPAQIAALPEADRTALRDILLRAVGPDRA
;
A
#
# COMPACT_ATOMS: atom_id res chain seq x y z
N MET A 1 7.74 0.80 7.11
CA MET A 1 6.60 -0.15 7.02
C MET A 1 5.22 0.52 6.93
N GLY A 2 4.91 1.60 7.67
CA GLY A 2 3.57 2.24 7.59
C GLY A 2 3.14 2.72 6.19
N LEU A 3 4.11 3.10 5.36
CA LEU A 3 3.89 3.45 3.95
C LEU A 3 3.27 2.30 3.14
N LYS A 4 3.72 1.05 3.38
CA LYS A 4 3.25 -0.15 2.67
C LYS A 4 1.80 -0.46 3.03
N LEU A 5 1.42 -0.30 4.31
CA LEU A 5 0.04 -0.47 4.77
C LEU A 5 -0.87 0.56 4.10
N LEU A 6 -0.51 1.84 4.20
CA LEU A 6 -1.27 2.93 3.60
C LEU A 6 -1.40 2.77 2.08
N TYR A 7 -0.35 2.30 1.41
CA TYR A 7 -0.36 2.02 -0.02
C TYR A 7 -1.25 0.83 -0.41
N SER A 8 -1.30 -0.21 0.43
CA SER A 8 -2.07 -1.45 0.17
C SER A 8 -3.59 -1.31 0.33
N LEU A 9 -4.06 -0.29 1.04
CA LEU A 9 -5.50 -0.04 1.22
C LEU A 9 -6.06 0.70 0.00
N GLU A 10 -7.21 0.28 -0.52
CA GLU A 10 -7.91 1.00 -1.59
C GLU A 10 -8.96 1.96 -1.00
N PRO A 11 -9.05 3.22 -1.48
CA PRO A 11 -10.10 4.15 -1.10
C PRO A 11 -11.49 3.56 -1.31
N GLY A 12 -12.41 3.82 -0.37
CA GLY A 12 -13.76 3.26 -0.39
C GLY A 12 -13.87 1.78 0.03
N THR A 13 -12.75 1.12 0.34
CA THR A 13 -12.72 -0.26 0.86
C THR A 13 -12.21 -0.30 2.29
N ALA A 14 -12.39 -1.45 2.94
CA ALA A 14 -11.81 -1.72 4.24
C ALA A 14 -11.23 -3.14 4.28
N ALA A 15 -10.17 -3.34 5.07
CA ALA A 15 -9.48 -4.62 5.21
C ALA A 15 -9.42 -5.06 6.68
N SER A 16 -9.56 -6.36 6.92
CA SER A 16 -9.35 -6.91 8.26
C SER A 16 -7.87 -6.88 8.66
N MET A 17 -7.61 -6.84 9.97
CA MET A 17 -6.23 -6.92 10.52
C MET A 17 -5.46 -8.14 10.01
N ARG A 18 -6.15 -9.28 9.83
CA ARG A 18 -5.57 -10.51 9.29
C ARG A 18 -5.09 -10.31 7.85
N ARG A 19 -5.95 -9.77 6.99
CA ARG A 19 -5.60 -9.48 5.59
C ARG A 19 -4.43 -8.51 5.50
N LEU A 20 -4.36 -7.53 6.39
CA LEU A 20 -3.23 -6.59 6.47
C LEU A 20 -1.93 -7.28 6.90
N ALA A 21 -1.97 -8.21 7.86
CA ALA A 21 -0.80 -9.01 8.25
C ALA A 21 -0.25 -9.84 7.08
N ASP A 22 -1.15 -10.54 6.38
CA ASP A 22 -0.81 -11.34 5.20
C ASP A 22 -0.17 -10.47 4.10
N THR A 23 -0.76 -9.30 3.81
CA THR A 23 -0.28 -8.38 2.76
C THR A 23 1.08 -7.75 3.10
N LEU A 24 1.33 -7.53 4.40
CA LEU A 24 2.55 -6.87 4.87
C LEU A 24 3.70 -7.85 5.11
N PHE A 25 3.44 -9.16 5.06
CA PHE A 25 4.39 -10.22 5.43
C PHE A 25 5.00 -9.98 6.81
N CYS A 26 4.18 -9.62 7.80
CA CYS A 26 4.63 -9.39 9.17
C CYS A 26 3.65 -9.93 10.20
N ASP A 27 4.16 -10.27 11.39
CA ASP A 27 3.35 -10.77 12.50
C ASP A 27 2.30 -9.76 12.96
N ALA A 28 1.15 -10.27 13.43
CA ALA A 28 -0.02 -9.47 13.80
C ALA A 28 0.27 -8.38 14.88
N SER A 29 1.26 -8.61 15.74
CA SER A 29 1.71 -7.63 16.74
C SER A 29 2.33 -6.39 16.09
N ASN A 30 3.06 -6.54 14.99
CA ASN A 30 3.68 -5.44 14.27
C ASN A 30 2.65 -4.63 13.45
N VAL A 31 1.65 -5.30 12.89
CA VAL A 31 0.53 -4.66 12.17
C VAL A 31 -0.26 -3.75 13.09
N THR A 32 -0.55 -4.19 14.32
CA THR A 32 -1.29 -3.41 15.31
C THR A 32 -0.59 -2.08 15.60
N GLY A 33 0.72 -2.10 15.89
CA GLY A 33 1.46 -0.86 16.11
C GLY A 33 1.56 0.05 14.88
N ILE A 34 1.52 -0.50 13.66
CA ILE A 34 1.45 0.32 12.44
C ILE A 34 0.08 0.98 12.32
N VAL A 35 -0.99 0.23 12.52
CA VAL A 35 -2.37 0.73 12.48
C VAL A 35 -2.56 1.82 13.52
N ASP A 36 -2.15 1.59 14.77
CA ASP A 36 -2.27 2.58 15.85
C ASP A 36 -1.58 3.90 15.48
N ARG A 37 -0.37 3.84 14.92
CA ARG A 37 0.36 5.05 14.50
C ARG A 37 -0.30 5.78 13.33
N LEU A 38 -0.90 5.05 12.39
CA LEU A 38 -1.58 5.66 11.24
C LEU A 38 -2.94 6.24 11.65
N GLU A 39 -3.65 5.59 12.56
CA GLU A 39 -4.90 6.08 13.15
C GLU A 39 -4.65 7.33 14.00
N ALA A 40 -3.62 7.32 14.84
CA ALA A 40 -3.22 8.51 15.63
C ALA A 40 -2.84 9.71 14.75
N ARG A 41 -2.45 9.47 13.50
CA ARG A 41 -2.17 10.51 12.49
C ARG A 41 -3.40 10.89 11.66
N GLY A 42 -4.56 10.30 11.92
CA GLY A 42 -5.81 10.55 11.20
C GLY A 42 -5.82 10.03 9.76
N LEU A 43 -4.91 9.11 9.40
CA LEU A 43 -4.80 8.60 8.03
C LEU A 43 -5.64 7.33 7.78
N ILE A 44 -6.04 6.66 8.85
CA ILE A 44 -6.93 5.50 8.78
C ILE A 44 -7.92 5.57 9.93
N GLU A 45 -8.96 4.76 9.84
CA GLU A 45 -9.95 4.59 10.89
C GLU A 45 -10.34 3.10 11.03
N ARG A 46 -10.77 2.74 12.24
CA ARG A 46 -11.36 1.44 12.54
C ARG A 46 -12.87 1.49 12.43
N ARG A 47 -13.43 0.66 11.54
CA ARG A 47 -14.87 0.47 11.37
C ARG A 47 -15.29 -0.91 11.84
N GLU A 48 -16.54 -1.07 12.24
CA GLU A 48 -17.11 -2.39 12.50
C GLU A 48 -17.50 -3.07 11.19
N ASP A 49 -17.27 -4.38 11.11
CA ASP A 49 -17.77 -5.15 9.98
C ASP A 49 -19.31 -5.23 10.05
N PRO A 50 -20.04 -4.92 8.95
CA PRO A 50 -21.49 -4.97 8.93
C PRO A 50 -22.07 -6.38 9.15
N GLY A 51 -21.32 -7.43 8.81
CA GLY A 51 -21.71 -8.84 8.95
C GLY A 51 -21.27 -9.47 10.27
N ASP A 52 -20.20 -8.99 10.90
CA ASP A 52 -19.77 -9.40 12.24
C ASP A 52 -19.10 -8.25 13.02
N ARG A 53 -19.85 -7.63 13.95
CA ARG A 53 -19.36 -6.51 14.77
C ARG A 53 -18.13 -6.83 15.63
N ARG A 54 -17.79 -8.12 15.81
CA ARG A 54 -16.56 -8.53 16.50
C ARG A 54 -15.30 -8.28 15.67
N VAL A 55 -15.45 -8.13 14.36
CA VAL A 55 -14.36 -7.85 13.42
C VAL A 55 -14.20 -6.34 13.27
N LYS A 56 -12.98 -5.85 13.50
CA LYS A 56 -12.59 -4.48 13.17
C LYS A 56 -11.95 -4.44 11.79
N LEU A 57 -12.50 -3.62 10.92
CA LEU A 57 -11.99 -3.32 9.59
C LEU A 57 -11.21 -2.01 9.62
N ILE A 58 -10.13 -1.95 8.87
CA ILE A 58 -9.29 -0.76 8.71
C ILE A 58 -9.63 -0.13 7.36
N ALA A 59 -10.00 1.14 7.38
CA ALA A 59 -10.30 1.94 6.19
C ALA A 59 -9.41 3.18 6.14
N LEU A 60 -9.17 3.70 4.94
CA LEU A 60 -8.58 5.04 4.76
C LEU A 60 -9.59 6.10 5.18
N THR A 61 -9.11 7.14 5.86
CA THR A 61 -9.82 8.43 5.90
C THR A 61 -9.58 9.18 4.59
N ASP A 62 -10.25 10.32 4.40
CA ASP A 62 -9.99 11.21 3.25
C ASP A 62 -8.53 11.67 3.22
N ALA A 63 -7.99 12.10 4.38
CA ALA A 63 -6.57 12.46 4.51
C ALA A 63 -5.63 11.27 4.23
N GLY A 64 -6.05 10.06 4.59
CA GLY A 64 -5.37 8.81 4.23
C GLY A 64 -5.33 8.54 2.74
N ALA A 65 -6.44 8.77 2.05
CA ALA A 65 -6.56 8.61 0.60
C ALA A 65 -5.66 9.63 -0.14
N ASP A 66 -5.63 10.87 0.31
CA ASP A 66 -4.75 11.91 -0.24
C ASP A 66 -3.27 11.56 -0.02
N ALA A 67 -2.90 11.15 1.19
CA ALA A 67 -1.55 10.71 1.50
C ALA A 67 -1.14 9.50 0.65
N ARG A 68 -2.05 8.55 0.42
CA ARG A 68 -1.82 7.42 -0.47
C ARG A 68 -1.61 7.88 -1.92
N ALA A 69 -2.41 8.82 -2.41
CA ALA A 69 -2.27 9.35 -3.76
C ALA A 69 -0.89 10.01 -3.96
N GLU A 70 -0.43 10.79 -2.98
CA GLU A 70 0.92 11.39 -2.98
C GLU A 70 2.02 10.32 -3.05
N ILE A 71 1.91 9.28 -2.23
CA ILE A 71 2.86 8.16 -2.21
C ILE A 71 2.91 7.48 -3.58
N ARG A 72 1.75 7.19 -4.14
CA ARG A 72 1.63 6.55 -5.46
C ARG A 72 2.24 7.41 -6.56
N ARG A 73 2.00 8.73 -6.53
CA ARG A 73 2.63 9.66 -7.49
C ARG A 73 4.15 9.57 -7.41
N ARG A 74 4.72 9.64 -6.20
CA ARG A 74 6.17 9.58 -5.99
C ARG A 74 6.80 8.23 -6.36
N LEU A 75 6.09 7.12 -6.14
CA LEU A 75 6.59 5.79 -6.50
C LEU A 75 6.54 5.54 -8.02
N HIS A 76 5.57 6.13 -8.73
CA HIS A 76 5.46 5.97 -10.18
C HIS A 76 6.22 7.03 -10.97
N GLU A 77 6.81 8.02 -10.30
CA GLU A 77 7.70 8.96 -10.94
C GLU A 77 9.05 8.26 -11.20
N PRO A 78 9.41 7.99 -12.47
CA PRO A 78 10.68 7.36 -12.77
C PRO A 78 11.81 8.29 -12.30
N PRO A 79 12.93 7.74 -11.77
CA PRO A 79 14.11 8.54 -11.49
C PRO A 79 14.48 9.40 -12.71
N ALA A 80 14.95 10.63 -12.49
CA ALA A 80 15.20 11.59 -13.56
C ALA A 80 16.08 11.00 -14.69
N GLN A 81 17.02 10.12 -14.35
CA GLN A 81 17.89 9.41 -15.27
C GLN A 81 17.11 8.45 -16.19
N ILE A 82 16.13 7.72 -15.64
CA ILE A 82 15.24 6.85 -16.44
C ILE A 82 14.24 7.70 -17.22
N ALA A 83 13.73 8.78 -16.63
CA ALA A 83 12.83 9.71 -17.30
C ALA A 83 13.48 10.40 -18.52
N ALA A 84 14.80 10.61 -18.49
CA ALA A 84 15.57 11.20 -19.58
C ALA A 84 15.82 10.24 -20.76
N LEU A 85 15.63 8.93 -20.57
CA LEU A 85 15.81 7.95 -21.65
C LEU A 85 14.72 8.11 -22.73
N PRO A 86 15.04 7.83 -24.01
CA PRO A 86 14.04 7.65 -25.05
C PRO A 86 12.96 6.64 -24.64
N GLU A 87 11.72 6.82 -25.10
CA GLU A 87 10.60 5.93 -24.77
C GLU A 87 10.87 4.46 -25.14
N ALA A 88 11.56 4.23 -26.25
CA ALA A 88 11.98 2.90 -26.69
C ALA A 88 12.90 2.21 -25.66
N ASP A 89 13.86 2.96 -25.10
CA ASP A 89 14.82 2.43 -24.11
C ASP A 89 14.14 2.19 -22.76
N ARG A 90 13.20 3.06 -22.36
CA ARG A 90 12.37 2.83 -21.16
C ARG A 90 11.53 1.56 -21.29
N THR A 91 10.93 1.35 -22.47
CA THR A 91 10.15 0.15 -22.78
C THR A 91 11.04 -1.09 -22.74
N ALA A 92 12.20 -1.07 -23.39
CA ALA A 92 13.14 -2.19 -23.37
C ALA A 92 13.63 -2.52 -21.95
N LEU A 93 13.95 -1.50 -21.15
CA LEU A 93 14.37 -1.66 -19.76
C LEU A 93 13.25 -2.29 -18.91
N ARG A 94 12.01 -1.81 -19.01
CA ARG A 94 10.84 -2.38 -18.32
C ARG A 94 10.70 -3.86 -18.65
N ASP A 95 10.78 -4.22 -19.93
CA ASP A 95 10.57 -5.60 -20.39
C ASP A 95 11.71 -6.52 -19.93
N ILE A 96 12.94 -6.01 -19.84
CA ILE A 96 14.08 -6.72 -19.24
C ILE A 96 13.84 -6.94 -17.75
N LEU A 97 13.45 -5.89 -17.00
CA LEU A 97 13.20 -5.99 -15.56
C LEU A 97 12.08 -6.99 -15.27
N LEU A 98 10.95 -6.93 -15.99
CA LEU A 98 9.84 -7.89 -15.83
C LEU A 98 10.28 -9.34 -16.03
N ARG A 99 11.18 -9.60 -17.00
CA ARG A 99 11.75 -10.94 -17.18
C ARG A 99 12.73 -11.32 -16.07
N ALA A 100 13.53 -10.39 -15.57
CA ALA A 100 14.54 -10.62 -14.55
C ALA A 100 13.95 -10.88 -13.16
N VAL A 101 12.85 -10.21 -12.79
CA VAL A 101 12.20 -10.41 -11.49
C VAL A 101 11.48 -11.77 -11.43
N GLY A 102 11.13 -12.36 -12.58
CA GLY A 102 10.35 -13.61 -12.66
C GLY A 102 8.92 -13.44 -12.12
N PRO A 103 8.06 -14.48 -12.20
CA PRO A 103 6.81 -14.45 -11.46
C PRO A 103 7.12 -14.33 -9.97
N ASP A 104 6.46 -13.38 -9.31
CA ASP A 104 6.58 -13.07 -7.88
C ASP A 104 6.61 -14.38 -7.08
N ARG A 105 7.77 -14.72 -6.49
CA ARG A 105 7.89 -15.89 -5.62
C ARG A 105 7.22 -15.53 -4.29
N ALA A 106 5.90 -15.72 -4.26
CA ALA A 106 5.09 -15.71 -3.05
C ALA A 106 5.50 -16.83 -2.08
#